data_AF-A0A964EXU2-F1
#
_entry.id   AF-A0A964EXU2-F1
#
_cell.length_a   1.000
_cell.length_b   1.000
_cell.length_c   1.000
_cell.angle_alpha   90.00
_cell.angle_beta   90.00
_cell.angle_gamma   90.00
#
_symmetry.space_group_name_H-M   'P 1'
#
loop_
_entity.id
_entity.type
_entity.pdbx_description
1 polymer ?
#
loop_
_entity_poly.entity_id
_entity_poly.type
_entity_poly.pdbx_seq_one_letter_code
_entity_poly.pdbx_strand_id
1 'polypeptide(L)'
;MTARLRPLVLLAALALGGVALAASSEGFYLETPPASARGDLTALQQLAESKGWESRVVRRYELGEGWTWVVVVEGFEDESDARAAADLLADQGGRGVAVYRREGRTGVRLTADGGPDGPGAKDELPEATEVLAKAARAVGGLAGGEARLAESPALRFVYERELEVEGAPLVVRHELARDGERQRLQVEIVTGVGKPSLTVITESEAWLLADGVVTPRDRGRSVEVLSAMQPEQMLAYPLRFARLVEADPAHGLLRTVGAIEVDGERCWALEHTGPEAGGTLSVVVSAEDWRPAEVSYTNDAGVVRYRYRDWRELDTGLVVPFEAIMERDGEQIEALRVRELAIEQHLPDALFTQPSAPAEEAG
;
A
#
# COMPACT_ATOMS: atom_id res chain seq x y z
N MET A 1 2.72 -26.43 66.06
CA MET A 1 1.80 -27.11 65.13
C MET A 1 1.96 -26.41 63.78
N THR A 2 2.89 -26.87 62.92
CA THR A 2 2.66 -27.85 61.83
C THR A 2 1.55 -27.36 60.88
N ALA A 3 1.76 -27.11 59.58
CA ALA A 3 2.69 -27.74 58.66
C ALA A 3 3.10 -26.83 57.49
N ARG A 4 4.27 -27.18 56.93
CA ARG A 4 4.89 -26.69 55.70
C ARG A 4 4.08 -27.15 54.47
N LEU A 5 4.09 -26.36 53.40
CA LEU A 5 3.99 -26.88 52.03
C LEU A 5 5.05 -26.20 51.17
N ARG A 6 5.93 -27.03 50.62
CA ARG A 6 6.91 -26.71 49.55
C ARG A 6 6.37 -27.29 48.23
N PRO A 7 6.91 -26.83 47.08
CA PRO A 7 6.34 -26.96 45.73
C PRO A 7 6.68 -28.31 45.10
N LEU A 8 5.91 -28.76 44.08
CA LEU A 8 6.40 -29.60 42.98
C LEU A 8 5.26 -29.97 41.97
N VAL A 9 5.62 -29.97 40.66
CA VAL A 9 5.11 -30.82 39.54
C VAL A 9 3.74 -30.39 38.97
N LEU A 10 3.57 -30.11 37.67
CA LEU A 10 3.66 -31.09 36.58
C LEU A 10 4.04 -30.45 35.23
N LEU A 11 5.12 -30.98 34.63
CA LEU A 11 5.30 -31.08 33.19
C LEU A 11 4.08 -31.79 32.59
N ALA A 12 3.39 -31.14 31.65
CA ALA A 12 2.49 -31.81 30.73
C ALA A 12 3.17 -31.85 29.36
N ALA A 13 3.83 -32.98 29.09
CA ALA A 13 4.22 -33.40 27.76
C ALA A 13 2.94 -33.70 26.97
N LEU A 14 2.63 -32.89 25.96
CA LEU A 14 1.60 -33.19 24.98
C LEU A 14 2.24 -33.82 23.74
N ALA A 15 2.16 -35.15 23.74
CA ALA A 15 2.14 -36.07 22.60
C ALA A 15 2.45 -35.48 21.22
N LEU A 16 3.72 -35.61 20.82
CA LEU A 16 4.08 -35.82 19.42
C LEU A 16 3.47 -37.16 18.97
N GLY A 17 2.28 -37.09 18.39
CA GLY A 17 1.70 -38.22 17.65
C GLY A 17 2.61 -38.53 16.47
N GLY A 18 3.28 -39.68 16.54
CA GLY A 18 4.02 -40.25 15.43
C GLY A 18 3.07 -40.61 14.30
N VAL A 19 3.06 -39.80 13.24
CA VAL A 19 2.59 -40.22 11.94
C VAL A 19 3.75 -40.95 11.27
N ALA A 20 3.48 -42.17 10.84
CA ALA A 20 4.43 -43.02 10.15
C ALA A 20 5.09 -42.26 8.99
N LEU A 21 6.43 -42.27 8.99
CA LEU A 21 7.26 -41.78 7.89
C LEU A 21 7.09 -42.73 6.70
N ALA A 22 6.03 -42.54 5.91
CA ALA A 22 6.05 -42.93 4.52
C ALA A 22 7.17 -42.12 3.85
N ALA A 23 8.04 -42.80 3.11
CA ALA A 23 9.00 -42.13 2.23
C ALA A 23 8.18 -41.23 1.28
N SER A 24 8.23 -39.92 1.50
CA SER A 24 7.50 -38.96 0.68
C SER A 24 8.11 -38.98 -0.71
N SER A 25 7.36 -39.47 -1.69
CA SER A 25 7.68 -39.27 -3.09
C SER A 25 7.83 -37.77 -3.36
N GLU A 26 8.77 -37.44 -4.25
CA GLU A 26 8.80 -36.14 -4.91
C GLU A 26 7.41 -35.88 -5.52
N GLY A 27 6.91 -34.66 -5.37
CA GLY A 27 5.56 -34.30 -5.81
C GLY A 27 5.29 -32.82 -5.59
N PHE A 28 4.12 -32.37 -5.99
CA PHE A 28 3.71 -30.99 -5.95
C PHE A 28 2.51 -30.81 -5.02
N TYR A 29 2.38 -29.60 -4.47
CA TYR A 29 1.23 -29.22 -3.68
C TYR A 29 0.90 -27.74 -3.90
N LEU A 30 -0.32 -27.35 -3.56
CA LEU A 30 -0.85 -26.02 -3.74
C LEU A 30 -1.12 -25.38 -2.39
N GLU A 31 -0.96 -24.07 -2.29
CA GLU A 31 -1.45 -23.29 -1.17
C GLU A 31 -2.27 -22.10 -1.64
N THR A 32 -3.46 -21.93 -1.07
CA THR A 32 -4.22 -20.70 -1.27
C THR A 32 -3.58 -19.54 -0.51
N PRO A 33 -3.92 -18.28 -0.85
CA PRO A 33 -3.57 -17.14 -0.01
C PRO A 33 -4.01 -17.34 1.46
N PRO A 34 -3.31 -16.71 2.41
CA PRO A 34 -3.70 -16.73 3.81
C PRO A 34 -5.06 -16.04 4.00
N ALA A 35 -5.90 -16.62 4.86
CA ALA A 35 -7.15 -16.05 5.32
C ALA A 35 -7.12 -15.85 6.84
N SER A 36 -7.74 -14.77 7.31
CA SER A 36 -7.82 -14.44 8.73
C SER A 36 -8.82 -15.35 9.48
N ALA A 37 -9.86 -15.85 8.80
CA ALA A 37 -10.80 -16.83 9.36
C ALA A 37 -10.81 -18.14 8.57
N ARG A 38 -10.91 -19.26 9.29
CA ARG A 38 -11.05 -20.61 8.70
C ARG A 38 -12.27 -20.72 7.78
N GLY A 39 -13.35 -20.00 8.10
CA GLY A 39 -14.61 -20.05 7.36
C GLY A 39 -14.47 -19.60 5.90
N ASP A 40 -13.60 -18.63 5.65
CA ASP A 40 -13.39 -18.01 4.33
C ASP A 40 -12.80 -18.98 3.32
N LEU A 41 -12.17 -20.05 3.80
CA LEU A 41 -11.55 -21.10 2.99
C LEU A 41 -12.47 -22.28 2.68
N THR A 42 -13.68 -22.31 3.23
CA THR A 42 -14.60 -23.45 3.12
C THR A 42 -14.97 -23.74 1.67
N ALA A 43 -15.23 -22.69 0.88
CA ALA A 43 -15.61 -22.85 -0.53
C ALA A 43 -14.46 -23.42 -1.37
N LEU A 44 -13.22 -22.96 -1.13
CA LEU A 44 -12.03 -23.44 -1.84
C LEU A 44 -11.67 -24.89 -1.45
N GLN A 45 -11.79 -25.24 -0.17
CA GLN A 45 -11.60 -26.62 0.28
C GLN A 45 -12.64 -27.56 -0.35
N GLN A 46 -13.93 -27.19 -0.31
CA GLN A 46 -15.01 -27.99 -0.92
C GLN A 46 -14.83 -28.13 -2.43
N LEU A 47 -14.34 -27.09 -3.11
CA LEU A 47 -14.01 -27.15 -4.52
C LEU A 47 -12.90 -28.17 -4.78
N ALA A 48 -11.79 -28.13 -4.03
CA ALA A 48 -10.71 -29.09 -4.16
C ALA A 48 -11.18 -30.53 -3.92
N GLU A 49 -11.98 -30.75 -2.87
CA GLU A 49 -12.58 -32.06 -2.56
C GLU A 49 -13.52 -32.53 -3.68
N SER A 50 -14.31 -31.64 -4.29
CA SER A 50 -15.20 -31.98 -5.41
C SER A 50 -14.44 -32.43 -6.68
N LYS A 51 -13.18 -32.02 -6.83
CA LYS A 51 -12.27 -32.47 -7.89
C LYS A 51 -11.56 -33.78 -7.54
N GLY A 52 -11.80 -34.31 -6.35
CA GLY A 52 -11.16 -35.53 -5.85
C GLY A 52 -9.73 -35.30 -5.37
N TRP A 53 -9.31 -34.05 -5.14
CA TRP A 53 -7.98 -33.74 -4.63
C TRP A 53 -7.93 -33.89 -3.11
N GLU A 54 -6.79 -34.34 -2.59
CA GLU A 54 -6.55 -34.36 -1.15
C GLU A 54 -6.31 -32.93 -0.66
N SER A 55 -7.22 -32.40 0.15
CA SER A 55 -7.11 -31.03 0.66
C SER A 55 -7.31 -30.95 2.17
N ARG A 56 -6.67 -29.96 2.78
CA ARG A 56 -6.80 -29.67 4.21
C ARG A 56 -6.61 -28.19 4.50
N VAL A 57 -7.33 -27.70 5.50
CA VAL A 57 -7.13 -26.34 6.02
C VAL A 57 -6.13 -26.36 7.16
N VAL A 58 -5.01 -25.68 6.98
CA VAL A 58 -3.89 -25.63 7.92
C VAL A 58 -3.83 -24.25 8.55
N ARG A 59 -3.57 -24.21 9.85
CA ARG A 59 -3.30 -22.96 10.59
C ARG A 59 -1.79 -22.73 10.64
N ARG A 60 -1.33 -21.53 10.30
CA ARG A 60 0.09 -21.15 10.36
C ARG A 60 0.28 -19.92 11.22
N TYR A 61 1.42 -19.85 11.89
CA TYR A 61 1.84 -18.65 12.59
C TYR A 61 2.81 -17.91 11.69
N GLU A 62 2.45 -16.70 11.33
CA GLU A 62 3.24 -15.80 10.51
C GLU A 62 3.76 -14.68 11.41
N LEU A 63 5.08 -14.44 11.33
CA LEU A 63 5.72 -13.41 12.12
C LEU A 63 5.25 -12.04 11.59
N GLY A 64 4.52 -11.29 12.41
CA GLY A 64 3.89 -10.02 12.03
C GLY A 64 2.37 -10.15 11.90
N GLU A 65 1.87 -11.12 11.13
CA GLU A 65 0.44 -11.26 10.85
C GLU A 65 -0.33 -12.15 11.84
N GLY A 66 0.38 -12.85 12.74
CA GLY A 66 -0.24 -13.71 13.73
C GLY A 66 -0.68 -15.05 13.14
N TRP A 67 -1.84 -15.56 13.54
CA TRP A 67 -2.29 -16.88 13.08
C TRP A 67 -3.20 -16.78 11.85
N THR A 68 -2.74 -17.29 10.71
CA THR A 68 -3.47 -17.36 9.44
C THR A 68 -3.95 -18.77 9.14
N TRP A 69 -4.85 -18.90 8.17
CA TRP A 69 -5.33 -20.17 7.63
C TRP A 69 -5.04 -20.26 6.12
N VAL A 70 -4.68 -21.44 5.63
CA VAL A 70 -4.51 -21.72 4.19
C VAL A 70 -5.15 -23.07 3.84
N VAL A 71 -5.64 -23.23 2.61
CA VAL A 71 -5.96 -24.55 2.04
C VAL A 71 -4.69 -25.08 1.40
N VAL A 72 -4.27 -26.26 1.83
CA VAL A 72 -3.20 -27.03 1.19
C VAL A 72 -3.83 -28.16 0.40
N VAL A 73 -3.49 -28.25 -0.89
CA VAL A 73 -3.94 -29.35 -1.77
C VAL A 73 -2.72 -30.17 -2.17
N GLU A 74 -2.74 -31.46 -1.88
CA GLU A 74 -1.61 -32.38 -2.05
C GLU A 74 -1.93 -33.52 -3.04
N GLY A 75 -0.91 -34.28 -3.42
CA GLY A 75 -1.06 -35.50 -4.22
C GLY A 75 -0.81 -35.33 -5.72
N PHE A 76 -0.24 -34.21 -6.15
CA PHE A 76 0.16 -34.01 -7.54
C PHE A 76 1.53 -34.63 -7.79
N GLU A 77 1.64 -35.56 -8.73
CA GLU A 77 2.92 -36.13 -9.17
C GLU A 77 3.57 -35.27 -10.26
N ASP A 78 2.76 -34.50 -10.99
CA ASP A 78 3.15 -33.71 -12.15
C ASP A 78 2.94 -32.20 -11.92
N GLU A 79 3.88 -31.40 -12.39
CA GLU A 79 3.84 -29.93 -12.23
C GLU A 79 2.69 -29.31 -13.04
N SER A 80 2.42 -29.83 -14.24
CA SER A 80 1.35 -29.33 -15.11
C SER A 80 -0.01 -29.58 -14.49
N ASP A 81 -0.22 -30.75 -13.87
CA ASP A 81 -1.47 -31.05 -13.16
C ASP A 81 -1.65 -30.15 -11.93
N ALA A 82 -0.57 -29.88 -11.19
CA ALA A 82 -0.59 -28.94 -10.07
C ALA A 82 -0.92 -27.52 -10.52
N ARG A 83 -0.30 -27.03 -11.61
CA ARG A 83 -0.58 -25.70 -12.18
C ARG A 83 -2.02 -25.58 -12.66
N ALA A 84 -2.53 -26.56 -13.41
CA ALA A 84 -3.91 -26.58 -13.86
C ALA A 84 -4.92 -26.57 -12.69
N ALA A 85 -4.58 -27.26 -11.59
CA ALA A 85 -5.39 -27.21 -10.38
C ALA A 85 -5.31 -25.86 -9.65
N ALA A 86 -4.14 -25.22 -9.64
CA ALA A 86 -3.95 -23.87 -9.10
C ALA A 86 -4.80 -22.83 -9.87
N ASP A 87 -4.77 -22.87 -11.21
CA ASP A 87 -5.56 -21.97 -12.06
C ASP A 87 -7.07 -22.14 -11.80
N LEU A 88 -7.52 -23.40 -11.69
CA LEU A 88 -8.92 -23.70 -11.40
C LEU A 88 -9.38 -23.16 -10.03
N LEU A 89 -8.52 -23.27 -9.01
CA LEU A 89 -8.81 -22.69 -7.69
C LEU A 89 -8.78 -21.16 -7.73
N ALA A 90 -7.86 -20.57 -8.51
CA ALA A 90 -7.73 -19.13 -8.67
C ALA A 90 -8.97 -18.50 -9.33
N ASP A 91 -9.49 -19.14 -10.39
CA ASP A 91 -10.69 -18.71 -11.11
C ASP A 91 -11.96 -18.72 -10.25
N GLN A 92 -11.99 -19.52 -9.19
CA GLN A 92 -13.15 -19.70 -8.30
C GLN A 92 -12.99 -18.96 -6.96
N GLY A 93 -12.12 -17.95 -6.91
CA GLY A 93 -11.96 -17.05 -5.76
C GLY A 93 -10.63 -17.18 -5.03
N GLY A 94 -9.77 -18.13 -5.40
CA GLY A 94 -8.45 -18.34 -4.81
C GLY A 94 -7.35 -17.51 -5.48
N ARG A 95 -7.58 -16.22 -5.79
CA ARG A 95 -6.59 -15.41 -6.52
C ARG A 95 -5.21 -15.49 -5.84
N GLY A 96 -4.19 -15.97 -6.55
CA GLY A 96 -2.84 -16.13 -6.00
C GLY A 96 -2.55 -17.49 -5.36
N VAL A 97 -3.24 -18.58 -5.75
CA VAL A 97 -2.83 -19.95 -5.39
C VAL A 97 -1.39 -20.20 -5.86
N ALA A 98 -0.52 -20.55 -4.92
CA ALA A 98 0.89 -20.85 -5.19
C ALA A 98 1.11 -22.36 -5.35
N VAL A 99 1.91 -22.74 -6.35
CA VAL A 99 2.37 -24.12 -6.55
C VAL A 99 3.73 -24.31 -5.89
N TYR A 100 3.92 -25.43 -5.21
CA TYR A 100 5.17 -25.80 -4.57
C TYR A 100 5.62 -27.18 -5.02
N ARG A 101 6.92 -27.33 -5.28
CA ARG A 101 7.58 -28.63 -5.43
C ARG A 101 8.07 -29.09 -4.07
N ARG A 102 7.73 -30.32 -3.67
CA ARG A 102 8.17 -30.94 -2.43
C ARG A 102 9.58 -31.50 -2.61
N GLU A 103 10.53 -30.91 -1.90
CA GLU A 103 11.92 -31.36 -1.81
C GLU A 103 12.19 -31.84 -0.39
N GLY A 104 12.02 -33.14 -0.14
CA GLY A 104 12.10 -33.72 1.20
C GLY A 104 11.04 -33.16 2.15
N ARG A 105 11.46 -32.40 3.17
CA ARG A 105 10.56 -31.76 4.17
C ARG A 105 10.23 -30.31 3.84
N THR A 106 10.80 -29.77 2.79
CA THR A 106 10.65 -28.37 2.38
C THR A 106 9.87 -28.28 1.08
N GLY A 107 9.06 -27.24 0.93
CA GLY A 107 8.43 -26.89 -0.34
C GLY A 107 9.19 -25.74 -1.00
N VAL A 108 9.54 -25.90 -2.28
CA VAL A 108 10.10 -24.83 -3.11
C VAL A 108 8.97 -24.28 -3.96
N ARG A 109 8.64 -22.99 -3.78
CA ARG A 109 7.59 -22.34 -4.57
C ARG A 109 8.03 -22.26 -6.02
N LEU A 110 7.15 -22.67 -6.92
CA LEU A 110 7.32 -22.52 -8.35
C LEU A 110 6.68 -21.20 -8.74
N THR A 111 7.45 -20.31 -9.35
CA THR A 111 6.93 -19.05 -9.90
C THR A 111 5.80 -19.33 -10.90
N ALA A 112 4.75 -18.51 -10.84
CA ALA A 112 3.61 -18.60 -11.74
C ALA A 112 4.02 -18.06 -13.14
N ASP A 113 4.67 -18.90 -13.93
CA ASP A 113 4.78 -18.66 -15.38
C ASP A 113 3.39 -18.88 -15.99
N GLY A 114 2.63 -17.80 -16.18
CA GLY A 114 1.33 -17.83 -16.83
C GLY A 114 1.38 -17.25 -18.25
N GLY A 115 1.32 -18.11 -19.26
CA GLY A 115 1.01 -17.74 -20.66
C GLY A 115 1.51 -18.76 -21.71
N PRO A 116 0.68 -19.20 -22.68
CA PRO A 116 0.98 -20.32 -23.56
C PRO A 116 2.11 -20.02 -24.55
N ASP A 117 2.99 -21.01 -24.72
CA ASP A 117 4.15 -21.03 -25.63
C ASP A 117 3.81 -20.57 -27.06
N GLY A 118 4.14 -19.31 -27.36
CA GLY A 118 4.59 -18.89 -28.68
C GLY A 118 6.12 -18.85 -28.70
N PRO A 119 6.80 -19.11 -29.84
CA PRO A 119 8.25 -19.00 -29.93
C PRO A 119 8.63 -17.50 -29.98
N GLY A 120 8.56 -16.84 -28.84
CA GLY A 120 9.14 -15.53 -28.57
C GLY A 120 10.28 -15.70 -27.57
N ALA A 121 11.36 -14.94 -27.73
CA ALA A 121 12.49 -14.96 -26.80
C ALA A 121 12.00 -14.89 -25.35
N LYS A 122 12.57 -15.71 -24.46
CA LYS A 122 12.47 -15.46 -23.01
C LYS A 122 13.04 -14.07 -22.78
N ASP A 123 12.17 -13.05 -22.69
CA ASP A 123 12.55 -11.73 -22.24
C ASP A 123 13.15 -11.93 -20.84
N GLU A 124 14.47 -11.78 -20.74
CA GLU A 124 15.19 -11.82 -19.49
C GLU A 124 14.61 -10.73 -18.59
N LEU A 125 14.00 -11.11 -17.47
CA LEU A 125 13.39 -10.16 -16.55
C LEU A 125 14.48 -9.22 -16.02
N PRO A 126 14.24 -7.89 -15.97
CA PRO A 126 15.24 -6.97 -15.43
C PRO A 126 15.46 -7.25 -13.95
N GLU A 127 16.70 -7.12 -13.49
CA GLU A 127 17.02 -7.21 -12.06
C GLU A 127 16.26 -6.15 -11.26
N ALA A 128 15.70 -6.52 -10.10
CA ALA A 128 14.90 -5.60 -9.28
C ALA A 128 15.68 -4.34 -8.88
N THR A 129 16.97 -4.48 -8.61
CA THR A 129 17.87 -3.36 -8.29
C THR A 129 17.99 -2.38 -9.45
N GLU A 130 17.99 -2.87 -10.70
CA GLU A 130 17.98 -2.02 -11.88
C GLU A 130 16.66 -1.28 -12.03
N VAL A 131 15.53 -1.99 -11.88
CA VAL A 131 14.19 -1.41 -11.98
C VAL A 131 13.99 -0.32 -10.93
N LEU A 132 14.31 -0.60 -9.66
CA LEU A 132 14.22 0.37 -8.56
C LEU A 132 15.15 1.57 -8.77
N ALA A 133 16.37 1.38 -9.27
CA ALA A 133 17.30 2.47 -9.55
C ALA A 133 16.83 3.35 -10.73
N LYS A 134 16.18 2.77 -11.75
CA LYS A 134 15.53 3.55 -12.81
C LYS A 134 14.32 4.30 -12.27
N ALA A 135 13.49 3.66 -11.46
CA ALA A 135 12.32 4.28 -10.88
C ALA A 135 12.66 5.44 -9.93
N ALA A 136 13.67 5.26 -9.07
CA ALA A 136 14.18 6.32 -8.22
C ALA A 136 14.63 7.54 -9.04
N ARG A 137 15.28 7.33 -10.19
CA ARG A 137 15.67 8.43 -11.10
C ARG A 137 14.48 9.05 -11.83
N ALA A 138 13.51 8.26 -12.24
CA ALA A 138 12.31 8.73 -12.95
C ALA A 138 11.45 9.68 -12.12
N VAL A 139 11.51 9.58 -10.79
CA VAL A 139 10.86 10.49 -9.85
C VAL A 139 11.77 11.62 -9.35
N GLY A 140 12.93 11.83 -9.98
CA GLY A 140 13.86 12.94 -9.68
C GLY A 140 15.07 12.58 -8.82
N GLY A 141 15.18 11.34 -8.33
CA GLY A 141 16.31 10.88 -7.51
C GLY A 141 16.32 11.46 -6.09
N LEU A 142 17.43 11.30 -5.39
CA LEU A 142 17.58 11.70 -3.97
C LEU A 142 17.49 13.21 -3.73
N ALA A 143 17.83 14.01 -4.74
CA ALA A 143 17.74 15.47 -4.70
C ALA A 143 16.41 16.01 -5.24
N GLY A 144 15.56 15.14 -5.80
CA GLY A 144 14.26 15.49 -6.35
C GLY A 144 13.13 15.38 -5.34
N GLY A 145 11.90 15.26 -5.85
CA GLY A 145 10.70 14.94 -5.07
C GLY A 145 10.54 15.82 -3.82
N GLU A 146 10.52 15.19 -2.64
CA GLU A 146 10.39 15.87 -1.36
C GLU A 146 11.49 16.93 -1.12
N ALA A 147 12.75 16.64 -1.46
CA ALA A 147 13.85 17.57 -1.20
C ALA A 147 13.67 18.87 -2.00
N ARG A 148 13.31 18.75 -3.28
CA ARG A 148 13.05 19.91 -4.13
C ARG A 148 11.82 20.70 -3.68
N LEU A 149 10.79 20.01 -3.22
CA LEU A 149 9.58 20.66 -2.70
C LEU A 149 9.83 21.40 -1.38
N ALA A 150 10.67 20.84 -0.50
CA ALA A 150 11.06 21.46 0.76
C ALA A 150 11.90 22.74 0.57
N GLU A 151 12.64 22.86 -0.53
CA GLU A 151 13.39 24.07 -0.91
C GLU A 151 12.51 25.18 -1.49
N SER A 152 11.25 24.89 -1.80
CA SER A 152 10.35 25.84 -2.46
C SER A 152 9.98 26.98 -1.50
N PRO A 153 10.30 28.25 -1.83
CA PRO A 153 10.06 29.39 -0.93
C PRO A 153 8.56 29.66 -0.76
N ALA A 154 7.78 29.45 -1.82
CA ALA A 154 6.34 29.47 -1.77
C ALA A 154 5.73 28.37 -2.65
N LEU A 155 4.56 27.87 -2.26
CA LEU A 155 3.79 26.94 -3.07
C LEU A 155 2.28 27.12 -2.90
N ARG A 156 1.55 26.78 -3.96
CA ARG A 156 0.11 26.60 -3.95
C ARG A 156 -0.22 25.15 -4.28
N PHE A 157 -1.05 24.54 -3.45
CA PHE A 157 -1.47 23.15 -3.60
C PHE A 157 -2.99 23.04 -3.48
N VAL A 158 -3.65 22.78 -4.61
CA VAL A 158 -5.10 22.59 -4.70
C VAL A 158 -5.37 21.14 -5.02
N TYR A 159 -6.14 20.47 -4.17
CA TYR A 159 -6.44 19.05 -4.33
C TYR A 159 -7.82 18.70 -3.77
N GLU A 160 -8.40 17.64 -4.29
CA GLU A 160 -9.62 17.03 -3.79
C GLU A 160 -9.29 15.71 -3.12
N ARG A 161 -9.96 15.45 -1.99
CA ARG A 161 -9.97 14.15 -1.33
C ARG A 161 -11.36 13.57 -1.42
N GLU A 162 -11.46 12.35 -1.91
CA GLU A 162 -12.66 11.53 -1.89
C GLU A 162 -12.48 10.46 -0.82
N LEU A 163 -13.40 10.43 0.14
CA LEU A 163 -13.37 9.58 1.33
C LEU A 163 -14.73 8.91 1.49
N GLU A 164 -14.76 7.75 2.14
CA GLU A 164 -15.99 7.18 2.66
C GLU A 164 -16.09 7.43 4.17
N VAL A 165 -17.17 8.09 4.60
CA VAL A 165 -17.44 8.36 6.01
C VAL A 165 -18.80 7.80 6.37
N GLU A 166 -18.84 6.82 7.28
CA GLU A 166 -20.07 6.16 7.72
C GLU A 166 -20.91 5.59 6.55
N GLY A 167 -20.23 5.06 5.52
CA GLY A 167 -20.89 4.49 4.33
C GLY A 167 -21.40 5.52 3.32
N ALA A 168 -21.08 6.81 3.52
CA ALA A 168 -21.45 7.89 2.61
C ALA A 168 -20.21 8.55 1.98
N PRO A 169 -20.25 8.91 0.69
CA PRO A 169 -19.14 9.59 0.04
C PRO A 169 -19.00 11.03 0.56
N LEU A 170 -17.77 11.42 0.86
CA LEU A 170 -17.36 12.77 1.23
C LEU A 170 -16.27 13.24 0.26
N VAL A 171 -16.54 14.30 -0.48
CA VAL A 171 -15.55 14.95 -1.35
C VAL A 171 -15.23 16.33 -0.80
N VAL A 172 -13.95 16.54 -0.47
CA VAL A 172 -13.45 17.77 0.15
C VAL A 172 -12.36 18.39 -0.72
N ARG A 173 -12.57 19.64 -1.12
CA ARG A 173 -11.58 20.45 -1.84
C ARG A 173 -10.74 21.23 -0.84
N HIS A 174 -9.42 21.14 -0.99
CA HIS A 174 -8.44 21.84 -0.18
C HIS A 174 -7.66 22.80 -1.08
N GLU A 175 -7.54 24.06 -0.67
CA GLU A 175 -6.65 25.04 -1.28
C GLU A 175 -5.64 25.51 -0.25
N LEU A 176 -4.44 24.95 -0.34
CA LEU A 176 -3.32 25.26 0.52
C LEU A 176 -2.39 26.26 -0.16
N ALA A 177 -1.97 27.28 0.58
CA ALA A 177 -0.92 28.22 0.19
C ALA A 177 0.12 28.29 1.31
N ARG A 178 1.41 28.22 0.96
CA ARG A 178 2.53 28.34 1.89
C ARG A 178 3.53 29.35 1.32
N ASP A 179 3.94 30.31 2.13
CA ASP A 179 4.97 31.30 1.79
C ASP A 179 5.82 31.55 3.04
N GLY A 180 7.00 30.92 3.10
CA GLY A 180 7.82 30.88 4.30
C GLY A 180 7.06 30.33 5.51
N GLU A 181 6.94 31.13 6.57
CA GLU A 181 6.20 30.78 7.79
C GLU A 181 4.69 31.05 7.71
N ARG A 182 4.23 31.70 6.63
CA ARG A 182 2.82 32.03 6.43
C ARG A 182 2.13 30.86 5.73
N GLN A 183 0.94 30.51 6.21
CA GLN A 183 0.17 29.40 5.65
C GLN A 183 -1.30 29.76 5.57
N ARG A 184 -1.96 29.22 4.56
CA ARG A 184 -3.39 29.33 4.35
C ARG A 184 -3.92 27.97 3.94
N LEU A 185 -5.02 27.54 4.56
CA LEU A 185 -5.75 26.35 4.15
C LEU A 185 -7.23 26.68 4.09
N GLN A 186 -7.79 26.69 2.88
CA GLN A 186 -9.23 26.71 2.66
C GLN A 186 -9.72 25.29 2.42
N VAL A 187 -10.79 24.93 3.09
CA VAL A 187 -11.45 23.63 3.00
C VAL A 187 -12.89 23.86 2.59
N GLU A 188 -13.31 23.20 1.52
CA GLU A 188 -14.67 23.24 1.01
C GLU A 188 -15.25 21.84 0.87
N ILE A 189 -16.53 21.70 1.20
CA ILE A 189 -17.26 20.45 1.03
C ILE A 189 -17.93 20.47 -0.34
N VAL A 190 -17.44 19.64 -1.25
CA VAL A 190 -17.99 19.50 -2.61
C VAL A 190 -19.17 18.53 -2.60
N THR A 191 -19.07 17.45 -1.83
CA THR A 191 -20.13 16.43 -1.67
C THR A 191 -20.04 15.85 -0.27
N GLY A 192 -21.19 15.51 0.34
CA GLY A 192 -21.26 14.94 1.68
C GLY A 192 -21.56 15.98 2.77
N VAL A 193 -21.42 15.56 4.03
CA VAL A 193 -21.72 16.41 5.21
C VAL A 193 -20.42 16.90 5.82
N GLY A 194 -20.29 18.22 5.96
CA GLY A 194 -19.16 18.87 6.62
C GLY A 194 -19.37 20.37 6.67
N LYS A 195 -18.39 21.08 7.22
CA LYS A 195 -18.41 22.55 7.30
C LYS A 195 -17.19 23.11 6.56
N PRO A 196 -17.37 24.07 5.64
CA PRO A 196 -16.23 24.75 5.04
C PRO A 196 -15.49 25.52 6.11
N SER A 197 -14.19 25.69 5.92
CA SER A 197 -13.35 26.46 6.84
C SER A 197 -12.19 27.11 6.12
N LEU A 198 -11.66 28.17 6.73
CA LEU A 198 -10.45 28.84 6.30
C LEU A 198 -9.54 29.04 7.50
N THR A 199 -8.38 28.42 7.46
CA THR A 199 -7.30 28.66 8.42
C THR A 199 -6.27 29.59 7.78
N VAL A 200 -5.89 30.65 8.49
CA VAL A 200 -4.80 31.56 8.09
C VAL A 200 -3.79 31.63 9.23
N ILE A 201 -2.51 31.47 8.89
CA ILE A 201 -1.37 31.58 9.78
C ILE A 201 -0.44 32.66 9.21
N THR A 202 -0.12 33.65 10.02
CA THR A 202 0.91 34.66 9.75
C THR A 202 2.17 34.37 10.56
N GLU A 203 3.14 35.28 10.48
CA GLU A 203 4.37 35.21 11.30
C GLU A 203 4.07 35.17 12.81
N SER A 204 3.03 35.87 13.26
CA SER A 204 2.74 36.03 14.69
C SER A 204 1.40 35.45 15.14
N GLU A 205 0.44 35.25 14.25
CA GLU A 205 -0.94 34.97 14.61
C GLU A 205 -1.54 33.83 13.78
N ALA A 206 -2.64 33.27 14.26
CA ALA A 206 -3.41 32.26 13.54
C ALA A 206 -4.91 32.45 13.80
N TRP A 207 -5.72 32.24 12.77
CA TRP A 207 -7.18 32.34 12.85
C TRP A 207 -7.84 31.18 12.10
N LEU A 208 -9.00 30.80 12.59
CA LEU A 208 -9.94 29.91 11.91
C LEU A 208 -11.23 30.67 11.65
N LEU A 209 -11.63 30.78 10.38
CA LEU A 209 -12.99 31.13 9.98
C LEU A 209 -13.76 29.84 9.72
N ALA A 210 -14.81 29.60 10.52
CA ALA A 210 -15.75 28.49 10.31
C ALA A 210 -17.15 28.96 10.71
N ASP A 211 -18.17 28.55 9.95
CA ASP A 211 -19.57 28.97 10.16
C ASP A 211 -19.75 30.51 10.28
N GLY A 212 -18.98 31.27 9.49
CA GLY A 212 -19.01 32.74 9.52
C GLY A 212 -18.34 33.37 10.74
N VAL A 213 -17.80 32.58 11.67
CA VAL A 213 -17.14 33.06 12.90
C VAL A 213 -15.63 32.98 12.77
N VAL A 214 -14.95 34.11 12.98
CA VAL A 214 -13.48 34.17 13.04
C VAL A 214 -13.02 33.97 14.48
N THR A 215 -12.25 32.91 14.71
CA THR A 215 -11.73 32.54 16.04
C THR A 215 -10.19 32.54 16.03
N PRO A 216 -9.53 33.28 16.94
CA PRO A 216 -8.08 33.15 17.13
C PRO A 216 -7.69 31.72 17.53
N ARG A 217 -6.53 31.25 17.05
CA ARG A 217 -6.00 29.92 17.35
C ARG A 217 -4.56 30.02 17.87
N ASP A 218 -4.14 28.99 18.58
CA ASP A 218 -2.72 28.81 18.89
C ASP A 218 -1.95 28.58 17.60
N ARG A 219 -0.91 29.40 17.37
CA ARG A 219 -0.14 29.37 16.13
C ARG A 219 0.63 28.06 15.98
N GLY A 220 1.34 27.62 17.01
CA GLY A 220 2.17 26.41 16.96
C GLY A 220 1.33 25.19 16.62
N ARG A 221 0.19 25.03 17.31
CA ARG A 221 -0.76 23.95 17.04
C ARG A 221 -1.36 24.03 15.64
N SER A 222 -1.64 25.24 15.14
CA SER A 222 -2.18 25.41 13.79
C SER A 222 -1.15 25.00 12.72
N VAL A 223 0.13 25.32 12.91
CA VAL A 223 1.22 24.88 12.02
C VAL A 223 1.33 23.35 12.02
N GLU A 224 1.27 22.71 13.19
CA GLU A 224 1.28 21.23 13.28
C GLU A 224 0.14 20.62 12.48
N VAL A 225 -1.09 21.13 12.64
CA VAL A 225 -2.27 20.62 11.94
C VAL A 225 -2.15 20.82 10.44
N LEU A 226 -1.74 22.01 9.98
CA LEU A 226 -1.59 22.30 8.55
C LEU A 226 -0.42 21.54 7.94
N SER A 227 0.61 21.17 8.71
CA SER A 227 1.74 20.37 8.20
C SER A 227 1.30 19.00 7.68
N ALA A 228 0.26 18.40 8.27
CA ALA A 228 -0.31 17.14 7.82
C ALA A 228 -1.06 17.25 6.48
N MET A 229 -1.42 18.46 6.04
CA MET A 229 -2.13 18.71 4.77
C MET A 229 -1.19 19.17 3.64
N GLN A 230 0.11 19.30 3.93
CA GLN A 230 1.11 19.71 2.96
C GLN A 230 1.32 18.62 1.90
N PRO A 231 1.71 18.97 0.67
CA PRO A 231 1.97 17.99 -0.38
C PRO A 231 3.04 16.96 0.01
N GLU A 232 4.05 17.35 0.81
CA GLU A 232 5.07 16.44 1.35
C GLU A 232 4.49 15.32 2.22
N GLN A 233 3.33 15.53 2.85
CA GLN A 233 2.65 14.51 3.65
C GLN A 233 1.59 13.78 2.84
N MET A 234 0.81 14.50 2.03
CA MET A 234 -0.26 13.92 1.22
C MET A 234 0.27 13.01 0.10
N LEU A 235 1.48 13.29 -0.39
CA LEU A 235 2.16 12.54 -1.44
C LEU A 235 3.49 11.96 -0.92
N ALA A 236 3.54 11.62 0.37
CA ALA A 236 4.78 11.27 1.07
C ALA A 236 5.54 10.12 0.38
N TYR A 237 4.87 9.02 0.05
CA TYR A 237 5.53 7.87 -0.57
C TYR A 237 6.14 8.21 -1.94
N PRO A 238 5.37 8.70 -2.94
CA PRO A 238 5.94 8.99 -4.26
C PRO A 238 7.03 10.07 -4.20
N LEU A 239 6.88 11.11 -3.36
CA LEU A 239 7.89 12.16 -3.20
C LEU A 239 9.17 11.68 -2.50
N ARG A 240 9.08 10.64 -1.66
CA ARG A 240 10.22 10.06 -0.92
C ARG A 240 10.76 8.78 -1.56
N PHE A 241 10.21 8.32 -2.67
CA PHE A 241 10.48 6.99 -3.22
C PHE A 241 11.98 6.72 -3.40
N ALA A 242 12.74 7.65 -4.00
CA ALA A 242 14.18 7.49 -4.19
C ALA A 242 14.94 7.29 -2.86
N ARG A 243 14.57 8.03 -1.81
CA ARG A 243 15.15 7.88 -0.47
C ARG A 243 14.73 6.57 0.18
N LEU A 244 13.48 6.14 -0.01
CA LEU A 244 12.99 4.86 0.52
C LEU A 244 13.75 3.69 -0.12
N VAL A 245 13.95 3.70 -1.44
CA VAL A 245 14.72 2.66 -2.15
C VAL A 245 16.15 2.52 -1.61
N GLU A 246 16.78 3.63 -1.21
CA GLU A 246 18.15 3.61 -0.66
C GLU A 246 18.19 3.24 0.84
N ALA A 247 17.27 3.78 1.62
CA ALA A 247 17.34 3.75 3.09
C ALA A 247 16.55 2.59 3.73
N ASP A 248 15.52 2.08 3.06
CA ASP A 248 14.68 1.00 3.58
C ASP A 248 15.18 -0.38 3.10
N PRO A 249 15.66 -1.25 4.01
CA PRO A 249 16.11 -2.59 3.64
C PRO A 249 15.06 -3.43 2.92
N ALA A 250 13.76 -3.16 3.12
CA ALA A 250 12.68 -3.89 2.47
C ALA A 250 12.77 -3.82 0.93
N HIS A 251 13.18 -2.68 0.37
CA HIS A 251 13.36 -2.53 -1.07
C HIS A 251 14.50 -3.39 -1.63
N GLY A 252 15.55 -3.64 -0.83
CA GLY A 252 16.66 -4.52 -1.22
C GLY A 252 16.29 -6.01 -1.29
N LEU A 253 15.17 -6.40 -0.68
CA LEU A 253 14.64 -7.76 -0.67
C LEU A 253 13.69 -8.05 -1.83
N LEU A 254 13.29 -7.02 -2.59
CA LEU A 254 12.42 -7.17 -3.75
C LEU A 254 13.12 -7.91 -4.89
N ARG A 255 12.36 -8.72 -5.61
CA ARG A 255 12.78 -9.38 -6.86
C ARG A 255 11.72 -9.12 -7.93
N THR A 256 12.16 -8.98 -9.17
CA THR A 256 11.26 -8.87 -10.31
C THR A 256 10.61 -10.23 -10.53
N VAL A 257 9.30 -10.31 -10.33
CA VAL A 257 8.56 -11.57 -10.47
C VAL A 257 7.94 -11.74 -11.86
N GLY A 258 7.83 -10.66 -12.63
CA GLY A 258 7.31 -10.70 -13.98
C GLY A 258 6.95 -9.33 -14.54
N ALA A 259 6.40 -9.35 -15.75
CA ALA A 259 5.69 -8.21 -16.32
C ALA A 259 4.17 -8.42 -16.12
N ILE A 260 3.47 -7.37 -15.70
CA ILE A 260 2.02 -7.34 -15.55
C ILE A 260 1.45 -6.16 -16.34
N GLU A 261 0.13 -6.12 -16.51
CA GLU A 261 -0.57 -4.97 -17.08
C GLU A 261 -1.33 -4.23 -15.97
N VAL A 262 -1.14 -2.93 -15.86
CA VAL A 262 -1.88 -2.05 -14.95
C VAL A 262 -2.48 -0.91 -15.76
N ASP A 263 -3.81 -0.77 -15.74
CA ASP A 263 -4.53 0.26 -16.50
C ASP A 263 -4.18 0.29 -18.01
N GLY A 264 -3.85 -0.87 -18.60
CA GLY A 264 -3.48 -0.98 -20.01
C GLY A 264 -1.99 -0.71 -20.30
N GLU A 265 -1.18 -0.47 -19.28
CA GLU A 265 0.26 -0.22 -19.40
C GLU A 265 1.07 -1.43 -18.92
N ARG A 266 2.11 -1.80 -19.66
CA ARG A 266 3.05 -2.85 -19.25
C ARG A 266 3.90 -2.34 -18.09
N CYS A 267 3.93 -3.09 -16.99
CA CYS A 267 4.67 -2.77 -15.79
C CYS A 267 5.52 -3.96 -15.34
N TRP A 268 6.62 -3.68 -14.63
CA TRP A 268 7.40 -4.66 -13.89
C TRP A 268 6.83 -4.82 -12.49
N ALA A 269 6.53 -6.05 -12.09
CA ALA A 269 6.10 -6.37 -10.73
C ALA A 269 7.31 -6.80 -9.90
N LEU A 270 7.47 -6.15 -8.75
CA LEU A 270 8.53 -6.44 -7.79
C LEU A 270 7.90 -6.89 -6.48
N GLU A 271 8.27 -8.08 -6.02
CA GLU A 271 7.74 -8.67 -4.79
C GLU A 271 8.87 -9.22 -3.92
N HIS A 272 8.62 -9.32 -2.62
CA HIS A 272 9.52 -10.00 -1.72
C HIS A 272 9.44 -11.53 -1.93
N THR A 273 10.51 -12.15 -2.43
CA THR A 273 10.60 -13.62 -2.61
C THR A 273 11.41 -14.25 -1.49
N GLY A 274 10.78 -14.64 -0.37
CA GLY A 274 11.47 -15.31 0.73
C GLY A 274 10.52 -15.94 1.75
N PRO A 275 10.91 -17.04 2.42
CA PRO A 275 10.05 -17.84 3.31
C PRO A 275 9.66 -17.15 4.63
N GLU A 276 10.18 -15.95 4.92
CA GLU A 276 9.92 -15.20 6.16
C GLU A 276 8.96 -14.00 6.01
N ALA A 277 8.39 -13.73 4.83
CA ALA A 277 7.69 -12.47 4.59
C ALA A 277 6.19 -12.49 4.95
N GLY A 278 5.88 -12.32 6.23
CA GLY A 278 4.54 -11.93 6.76
C GLY A 278 4.32 -10.41 6.65
N GLY A 279 4.52 -9.87 5.45
CA GLY A 279 4.47 -8.44 5.15
C GLY A 279 5.19 -8.14 3.86
N THR A 280 4.47 -8.21 2.74
CA THR A 280 5.04 -8.11 1.39
C THR A 280 4.96 -6.67 0.93
N LEU A 281 6.04 -5.90 1.11
CA LEU A 281 6.24 -4.76 0.23
C LEU A 281 6.21 -5.30 -1.20
N SER A 282 5.36 -4.71 -2.03
CA SER A 282 5.42 -4.89 -3.47
C SER A 282 5.44 -3.53 -4.14
N VAL A 283 6.13 -3.45 -5.26
CA VAL A 283 6.22 -2.24 -6.08
C VAL A 283 5.95 -2.65 -7.52
N VAL A 284 5.08 -1.92 -8.18
CA VAL A 284 4.84 -2.04 -9.61
C VAL A 284 5.36 -0.79 -10.28
N VAL A 285 6.20 -0.96 -11.29
CA VAL A 285 6.89 0.13 -11.98
C VAL A 285 6.55 0.07 -13.47
N SER A 286 6.14 1.19 -14.07
CA SER A 286 5.93 1.28 -15.52
C SER A 286 7.17 0.80 -16.29
N ALA A 287 6.98 -0.02 -17.31
CA ALA A 287 8.07 -0.43 -18.19
C ALA A 287 8.46 0.66 -19.21
N GLU A 288 7.58 1.65 -19.45
CA GLU A 288 7.78 2.73 -20.41
C GLU A 288 8.53 3.90 -19.78
N ASP A 289 8.01 4.48 -18.70
CA ASP A 289 8.53 5.70 -18.09
C ASP A 289 9.23 5.46 -16.74
N TRP A 290 9.27 4.21 -16.27
CA TRP A 290 9.89 3.78 -15.02
C TRP A 290 9.28 4.40 -13.77
N ARG A 291 8.10 5.02 -13.82
CA ARG A 291 7.49 5.59 -12.62
C ARG A 291 6.76 4.51 -11.82
N PRO A 292 6.72 4.63 -10.47
CA PRO A 292 5.91 3.73 -9.65
C PRO A 292 4.43 3.88 -10.03
N ALA A 293 3.80 2.79 -10.44
CA ALA A 293 2.37 2.73 -10.75
C ALA A 293 1.56 2.29 -9.52
N GLU A 294 2.08 1.31 -8.78
CA GLU A 294 1.43 0.76 -7.58
C GLU A 294 2.47 0.42 -6.51
N VAL A 295 2.11 0.60 -5.25
CA VAL A 295 2.88 0.14 -4.09
C VAL A 295 1.90 -0.50 -3.13
N SER A 296 2.21 -1.68 -2.63
CA SER A 296 1.42 -2.29 -1.56
C SER A 296 2.29 -2.82 -0.43
N TYR A 297 1.70 -2.88 0.76
CA TYR A 297 2.30 -3.52 1.92
C TYR A 297 1.18 -4.06 2.83
N THR A 298 1.48 -5.16 3.51
CA THR A 298 0.56 -5.73 4.52
C THR A 298 0.92 -5.20 5.91
N ASN A 299 -0.09 -4.88 6.70
CA ASN A 299 0.04 -4.59 8.12
C ASN A 299 -1.06 -5.29 8.93
N ASP A 300 -1.07 -5.10 10.26
CA ASP A 300 -2.07 -5.69 11.17
C ASP A 300 -3.54 -5.37 10.80
N ALA A 301 -3.78 -4.35 9.98
CA ALA A 301 -5.09 -3.92 9.55
C ALA A 301 -5.47 -4.39 8.12
N GLY A 302 -4.62 -5.16 7.45
CA GLY A 302 -4.86 -5.69 6.10
C GLY A 302 -3.82 -5.23 5.08
N VAL A 303 -4.12 -5.48 3.80
CA VAL A 303 -3.27 -5.08 2.67
C VAL A 303 -3.60 -3.63 2.31
N VAL A 304 -2.63 -2.74 2.47
CA VAL A 304 -2.74 -1.36 2.00
C VAL A 304 -2.08 -1.24 0.64
N ARG A 305 -2.78 -0.65 -0.33
CA ARG A 305 -2.29 -0.41 -1.68
C ARG A 305 -2.44 1.06 -2.04
N TYR A 306 -1.41 1.63 -2.63
CA TYR A 306 -1.42 2.95 -3.25
C TYR A 306 -1.22 2.81 -4.75
N ARG A 307 -2.07 3.46 -5.54
CA ARG A 307 -1.92 3.60 -6.99
C ARG A 307 -1.65 5.05 -7.34
N TYR A 308 -0.73 5.28 -8.26
CA TYR A 308 -0.31 6.62 -8.68
C TYR A 308 -0.52 6.78 -10.18
N ARG A 309 -1.15 7.89 -10.59
CA ARG A 309 -1.45 8.19 -12.00
C ARG A 309 -1.17 9.66 -12.30
N ASP A 310 -1.20 9.98 -13.59
CA ASP A 310 -1.04 11.35 -14.11
C ASP A 310 0.23 12.02 -13.56
N TRP A 311 1.37 11.37 -13.79
CA TRP A 311 2.67 11.87 -13.36
C TRP A 311 3.09 13.08 -14.19
N ARG A 312 3.42 14.18 -13.51
CA ARG A 312 3.84 15.44 -14.13
C ARG A 312 5.14 15.94 -13.52
N GLU A 313 6.00 16.50 -14.37
CA GLU A 313 7.18 17.25 -13.91
C GLU A 313 6.80 18.73 -13.75
N LEU A 314 7.00 19.27 -12.55
CA LEU A 314 6.61 20.64 -12.19
C LEU A 314 7.79 21.60 -12.14
N ASP A 315 8.96 21.06 -11.81
CA ASP A 315 10.26 21.72 -11.85
C ASP A 315 11.31 20.63 -12.07
N THR A 316 12.56 21.02 -12.36
CA THR A 316 13.67 20.09 -12.58
C THR A 316 13.82 19.12 -11.41
N GLY A 317 13.53 17.84 -11.65
CA GLY A 317 13.61 16.80 -10.62
C GLY A 317 12.43 16.75 -9.64
N LEU A 318 11.38 17.56 -9.84
CA LEU A 318 10.14 17.45 -9.11
C LEU A 318 9.07 16.80 -9.99
N VAL A 319 8.95 15.48 -9.86
CA VAL A 319 7.98 14.66 -10.58
C VAL A 319 6.95 14.14 -9.59
N VAL A 320 5.68 14.45 -9.84
CA VAL A 320 4.58 14.29 -8.86
C VAL A 320 3.38 13.63 -9.53
N PRO A 321 2.72 12.65 -8.89
CA PRO A 321 1.46 12.12 -9.41
C PRO A 321 0.32 13.09 -9.11
N PHE A 322 -0.56 13.31 -10.08
CA PHE A 322 -1.74 14.16 -9.91
C PHE A 322 -2.98 13.36 -9.48
N GLU A 323 -2.87 12.03 -9.40
CA GLU A 323 -3.87 11.18 -8.77
C GLU A 323 -3.18 10.10 -7.93
N ALA A 324 -3.65 9.93 -6.69
CA ALA A 324 -3.22 8.89 -5.77
C ALA A 324 -4.44 8.22 -5.16
N ILE A 325 -4.57 6.89 -5.30
CA ILE A 325 -5.69 6.11 -4.77
C ILE A 325 -5.16 5.17 -3.71
N MET A 326 -5.71 5.23 -2.51
CA MET A 326 -5.42 4.33 -1.40
C MET A 326 -6.56 3.33 -1.24
N GLU A 327 -6.22 2.04 -1.33
CA GLU A 327 -7.10 0.91 -1.08
C GLU A 327 -6.66 0.16 0.17
N ARG A 328 -7.62 -0.44 0.87
CA ARG A 328 -7.40 -1.45 1.90
C ARG A 328 -8.22 -2.68 1.57
N ASP A 329 -7.55 -3.82 1.48
CA ASP A 329 -8.19 -5.12 1.16
C ASP A 329 -9.04 -5.07 -0.13
N GLY A 330 -8.61 -4.23 -1.09
CA GLY A 330 -9.30 -4.02 -2.36
C GLY A 330 -10.43 -3.00 -2.34
N GLU A 331 -10.78 -2.44 -1.18
CA GLU A 331 -11.75 -1.35 -1.05
C GLU A 331 -11.05 0.00 -1.05
N GLN A 332 -11.54 0.96 -1.83
CA GLN A 332 -10.99 2.32 -1.85
C GLN A 332 -11.30 3.01 -0.52
N ILE A 333 -10.26 3.40 0.20
CA ILE A 333 -10.38 4.17 1.44
C ILE A 333 -10.29 5.67 1.17
N GLU A 334 -9.44 6.05 0.21
CA GLU A 334 -9.22 7.44 -0.15
C GLU A 334 -8.80 7.56 -1.61
N ALA A 335 -9.26 8.59 -2.31
CA ALA A 335 -8.64 9.06 -3.53
C ALA A 335 -8.27 10.53 -3.41
N LEU A 336 -7.04 10.87 -3.75
CA LEU A 336 -6.51 12.22 -3.79
C LEU A 336 -6.30 12.62 -5.25
N ARG A 337 -6.89 13.75 -5.65
CA ARG A 337 -6.74 14.31 -7.00
C ARG A 337 -6.17 15.72 -6.91
N VAL A 338 -4.94 15.88 -7.36
CA VAL A 338 -4.28 17.19 -7.44
C VAL A 338 -4.86 17.95 -8.62
N ARG A 339 -5.39 19.15 -8.35
CA ARG A 339 -5.86 20.08 -9.39
C ARG A 339 -4.75 21.06 -9.77
N GLU A 340 -3.97 21.49 -8.79
CA GLU A 340 -2.86 22.43 -8.97
C GLU A 340 -1.77 22.12 -7.94
N LEU A 341 -0.52 22.06 -8.39
CA LEU A 341 0.66 22.18 -7.53
C LEU A 341 1.62 23.12 -8.23
N ALA A 342 1.73 24.34 -7.71
CA ALA A 342 2.57 25.40 -8.27
C ALA A 342 3.65 25.78 -7.26
N ILE A 343 4.90 25.85 -7.73
CA ILE A 343 6.01 26.42 -6.97
C ILE A 343 6.19 27.86 -7.42
N GLU A 344 6.21 28.76 -6.46
CA GLU A 344 6.33 30.18 -6.71
C GLU A 344 7.51 30.76 -5.91
N GLN A 345 8.00 31.92 -6.35
CA GLN A 345 9.00 32.62 -5.55
C GLN A 345 8.35 33.22 -4.31
N HIS A 346 7.21 33.91 -4.47
CA HIS A 346 6.41 34.53 -3.41
C HIS A 346 4.93 34.46 -3.82
N LEU A 347 4.04 34.39 -2.84
CA LEU A 347 2.59 34.46 -3.02
C LEU A 347 2.04 35.86 -2.67
N PRO A 348 0.86 36.25 -3.18
CA PRO A 348 0.25 37.52 -2.84
C PRO A 348 -0.05 37.66 -1.33
N ASP A 349 0.37 38.76 -0.72
CA ASP A 349 0.19 39.03 0.72
C ASP A 349 -1.29 38.99 1.17
N ALA A 350 -2.21 39.33 0.27
CA ALA A 350 -3.66 39.30 0.52
C ALA A 350 -4.19 37.90 0.87
N LEU A 351 -3.46 36.83 0.55
CA LEU A 351 -3.83 35.46 0.93
C LEU A 351 -3.64 35.22 2.44
N PHE A 352 -2.77 35.97 3.10
CA PHE A 352 -2.34 35.73 4.48
C PHE A 352 -2.85 36.80 5.45
N THR A 353 -3.89 37.54 5.08
CA THR A 353 -4.53 38.50 5.99
C THR A 353 -5.57 37.81 6.88
N GLN A 354 -5.84 38.38 8.06
CA GLN A 354 -6.93 37.92 8.92
C GLN A 354 -8.23 37.79 8.11
N PRO A 355 -8.91 36.63 8.17
CA PRO A 355 -10.16 36.45 7.43
C PRO A 355 -11.24 37.38 8.00
N SER A 356 -12.10 37.87 7.11
CA SER A 356 -13.29 38.65 7.50
C SER A 356 -14.51 37.74 7.47
N ALA A 357 -15.41 37.89 8.44
CA ALA A 357 -16.73 37.28 8.33
C ALA A 357 -17.44 37.86 7.09
N PRO A 358 -18.22 37.06 6.34
CA PRO A 358 -19.06 37.61 5.28
C PRO A 358 -19.94 38.70 5.89
N ALA A 359 -20.04 39.85 5.23
CA ALA A 359 -20.98 40.87 5.65
C ALA A 359 -22.37 40.22 5.66
N GLU A 360 -23.09 40.29 6.80
CA GLU A 360 -24.49 39.88 6.83
C GLU A 360 -25.19 40.67 5.72
N GLU A 361 -25.61 39.97 4.66
CA GLU A 361 -26.52 40.55 3.69
C GLU A 361 -27.76 40.93 4.49
N ALA A 362 -27.92 42.22 4.76
CA ALA A 362 -29.03 42.77 5.50
C ALA A 362 -30.33 42.45 4.74
N GLY A 363 -30.95 41.33 5.10
CA GLY A 363 -32.23 40.86 4.59
C GLY A 363 -33.41 41.64 5.14
#